data_AF-A0AAE0KLQ2-F1
#
_entry.id   AF-A0AAE0KLQ2-F1
#
_cell.length_a   1.000
_cell.length_b   1.000
_cell.length_c   1.000
_cell.angle_alpha   90.00
_cell.angle_beta   90.00
_cell.angle_gamma   90.00
#
_symmetry.space_group_name_H-M   'P 1'
#
loop_
_entity.id
_entity.type
_entity.pdbx_description
1 polymer ?
#
loop_
_entity_poly.entity_id
_entity_poly.type
_entity_poly.pdbx_seq_one_letter_code
_entity_poly.pdbx_strand_id
1 'polypeptide(L)' 'NVVAVFGRYFLANPDLVFRVREGVELAGYDKTTFYKRQSPDGYVDYPFSAQY' A
#
# COMPACT_ATOMS: atom_id res chain seq x y z
N ASN A 1 0.11 7.49 24.65
CA ASN A 1 0.44 7.56 23.21
C ASN A 1 0.35 6.16 22.62
N VAL A 2 -0.38 6.00 21.51
CA VAL A 2 -0.49 4.72 20.78
C VAL A 2 0.11 4.92 19.39
N VAL A 3 0.89 3.95 18.94
CA VAL A 3 1.50 3.93 17.61
C VAL A 3 1.11 2.62 16.93
N ALA A 4 0.78 2.70 15.64
CA ALA A 4 0.50 1.54 14.79
C ALA A 4 1.50 1.51 13.63
N VAL A 5 1.98 0.31 13.29
CA VAL A 5 2.94 0.09 12.20
C VAL A 5 2.31 -0.82 11.16
N PHE A 6 2.41 -0.43 9.88
CA PHE A 6 1.84 -1.16 8.75
C PHE A 6 2.97 -1.63 7.83
N GLY A 7 2.99 -2.94 7.52
CA GLY A 7 3.91 -3.52 6.54
C GLY A 7 3.22 -3.73 5.19
N ARG A 8 2.50 -4.85 5.06
CA ARG A 8 1.86 -5.29 3.80
C ARG A 8 0.94 -4.24 3.16
N TYR A 9 0.16 -3.52 3.98
CA TYR A 9 -0.71 -2.46 3.48
C TYR A 9 0.04 -1.20 3.08
N PHE A 10 1.18 -0.91 3.70
CA PHE A 10 2.01 0.22 3.29
C PHE A 10 2.68 -0.03 1.93
N LEU A 11 3.03 -1.28 1.63
CA LEU A 11 3.53 -1.67 0.31
C LEU A 11 2.51 -1.44 -0.80
N ALA A 12 1.26 -1.86 -0.59
CA ALA A 12 0.21 -1.81 -1.62
C ALA A 12 -0.55 -0.47 -1.72
N ASN A 13 -0.33 0.45 -0.79
CA ASN A 13 -1.05 1.72 -0.71
C ASN A 13 -0.04 2.85 -0.50
N PRO A 14 0.49 3.47 -1.58
CA PRO A 14 1.46 4.56 -1.46
C PRO A 14 0.88 5.78 -0.73
N ASP A 15 -0.45 5.90 -0.69
CA ASP A 15 -1.25 6.90 -0.01
C ASP A 15 -1.94 6.40 1.28
N LEU A 16 -1.41 5.35 1.93
CA LEU A 16 -2.04 4.70 3.09
C LEU A 16 -2.54 5.69 4.16
N VAL A 17 -1.72 6.70 4.48
CA VAL A 17 -2.06 7.70 5.51
C VAL A 17 -3.31 8.49 5.13
N PHE A 18 -3.41 8.90 3.87
CA PHE A 18 -4.59 9.58 3.34
C PHE A 18 -5.81 8.67 3.42
N ARG A 19 -5.68 7.43 2.96
CA ARG A 19 -6.82 6.49 2.97
C ARG A 19 -7.36 6.22 4.35
N VAL A 20 -6.48 6.02 5.34
CA VAL A 20 -6.87 5.84 6.74
C VAL A 20 -7.54 7.09 7.29
N ARG A 21 -7.04 8.29 6.95
CA ARG A 21 -7.61 9.56 7.43
C ARG A 21 -8.99 9.85 6.84
N GLU A 22 -9.18 9.61 5.55
CA GLU A 22 -10.42 9.92 4.84
C GLU A 22 -11.41 8.74 4.78
N GLY A 23 -11.04 7.57 5.32
CA GLY A 23 -11.87 6.37 5.27
C GLY A 23 -11.98 5.74 3.88
N VAL A 24 -10.98 5.93 3.01
CA VAL A 24 -10.91 5.29 1.69
C VAL A 24 -10.51 3.83 1.84
N GLU A 25 -11.10 2.96 1.03
CA GLU A 25 -10.80 1.54 1.03
C GLU A 25 -9.31 1.26 0.69
N LEU A 26 -8.68 0.40 1.48
CA LEU A 26 -7.30 -0.01 1.25
C LEU A 26 -7.23 -1.02 0.11
N ALA A 27 -6.32 -0.79 -0.83
CA ALA A 27 -5.99 -1.75 -1.87
C ALA A 27 -5.41 -3.03 -1.24
N GLY A 28 -5.78 -4.17 -1.82
CA GLY A 28 -5.20 -5.46 -1.52
C GLY A 28 -3.75 -5.55 -1.98
N TYR A 29 -2.94 -6.27 -1.21
CA TYR A 29 -1.56 -6.60 -1.58
C TYR A 29 -1.50 -7.97 -2.26
N ASP A 30 -0.60 -8.13 -3.22
CA ASP A 30 -0.31 -9.42 -3.85
C ASP A 30 0.95 -10.01 -3.21
N LYS A 31 0.82 -11.17 -2.57
CA LYS A 31 1.96 -11.83 -1.91
C LYS A 31 2.95 -12.44 -2.89
N THR A 32 2.52 -12.74 -4.12
CA THR A 32 3.37 -13.39 -5.12
C THR A 32 4.49 -12.47 -5.62
N THR A 33 4.33 -11.15 -5.44
CA THR A 33 5.29 -10.14 -5.90
C THR A 33 6.29 -9.71 -4.83
N PHE A 34 6.07 -10.01 -3.55
CA PHE A 34 6.84 -9.44 -2.42
C PHE A 34 8.36 -9.62 -2.51
N TYR A 35 8.82 -10.72 -3.09
CA TYR A 35 10.24 -11.05 -3.18
C TYR A 35 10.71 -11.20 -4.62
N LYS A 36 9.95 -10.67 -5.58
CA LYS A 36 10.33 -10.69 -6.99
C LYS A 36 11.53 -9.77 -7.18
N ARG A 37 12.67 -10.34 -7.59
CA ARG A 37 13.91 -9.60 -7.76
C ARG A 37 13.88 -8.83 -9.07
N GLN A 38 14.34 -7.57 -9.04
CA GLN A 38 14.51 -6.70 -10.22
C GLN A 38 13.22 -6.56 -11.07
N SER A 39 12.05 -6.49 -10.42
CA SER A 39 10.76 -6.29 -11.07
C SER A 39 10.06 -5.06 -10.47
N PRO A 40 9.40 -4.21 -11.27
CA PRO A 40 8.58 -3.12 -10.75
C PRO A 40 7.26 -3.62 -10.14
N ASP A 41 6.79 -4.79 -10.60
CA ASP A 41 5.54 -5.45 -10.21
C ASP A 41 5.41 -5.60 -8.69
N GLY A 42 4.36 -5.02 -8.12
CA GLY A 42 4.07 -5.04 -6.69
C GLY A 42 5.09 -4.27 -5.84
N TYR A 43 5.85 -3.35 -6.44
CA TYR A 43 6.86 -2.55 -5.75
C TYR A 43 6.65 -1.04 -5.96
N VAL A 44 6.69 -0.57 -7.20
CA VAL A 44 6.54 0.86 -7.55
C VAL A 44 5.28 1.16 -8.38
N ASP A 45 4.52 0.13 -8.72
CA ASP A 45 3.40 0.19 -9.65
C ASP A 45 2.02 0.16 -8.95
N TYR A 46 1.98 0.11 -7.61
CA TYR A 46 0.73 0.29 -6.88
C TYR A 46 0.19 1.71 -7.07
N PRO A 47 -1.07 1.88 -7.52
CA PRO A 47 -1.62 3.19 -7.79
C PRO A 47 -2.07 3.89 -6.50
N PHE A 48 -2.07 5.23 -6.55
CA PHE A 48 -2.82 6.05 -5.61
C PHE A 48 -4.33 5.79 -5.75
N SER A 49 -5.08 6.02 -4.69
CA SER A 49 -6.54 6.01 -4.79
C SER A 49 -7.01 7.14 -5.71
N ALA A 50 -8.17 6.97 -6.34
CA ALA A 50 -8.74 8.01 -7.22
C ALA A 50 -9.15 9.28 -6.46
N GLN A 51 -9.27 9.19 -5.13
CA GLN A 51 -9.62 10.27 -4.22
C GLN A 51 -8.41 11.11 -3.78
N TYR A 52 -7.19 10.62 -4.01
CA TYR A 52 -5.95 11.32 -3.67
C TYR A 52 -5.64 12.44 -4.67
#